data_AF-A0A9R1W8E5-F1
#
_entry.id   AF-A0A9R1W8E5-F1
#
_cell.length_a   1.000
_cell.length_b   1.000
_cell.length_c   1.000
_cell.angle_alpha   90.00
_cell.angle_beta   90.00
_cell.angle_gamma   90.00
#
_symmetry.space_group_name_H-M   'P 1'
#
loop_
_entity.id
_entity.type
_entity.pdbx_description
1 polymer ?
#
loop_
_entity_poly.entity_id
_entity_poly.type
_entity_poly.pdbx_seq_one_letter_code
_entity_poly.pdbx_strand_id
1 'polypeptide(L)'
;MRVEEAESLVKQQQTVKDEAIGPNHELHNLVDGLDESMLLQWKSLAEIAKGKCCFWRFVLLQLTILQANILSDETGKENKEIEALVDEASKLVGSSHKKNSNYYSTYTIRYFLKKQEDGSWKLCEGDVEIQS
;
A
#
# COMPACT_ATOMS: atom_id res chain seq x y z
N MET A 1 10.50 -16.18 -3.26
CA MET A 1 9.39 -15.88 -4.21
C MET A 1 9.99 -15.39 -5.52
N ARG A 2 9.29 -15.46 -6.65
CA ARG A 2 9.79 -14.85 -7.91
C ARG A 2 9.64 -13.34 -7.86
N VAL A 3 10.58 -12.60 -8.45
CA VAL A 3 10.58 -11.13 -8.41
C VAL A 3 9.32 -10.56 -9.07
N GLU A 4 8.87 -11.16 -10.17
CA GLU A 4 7.70 -10.70 -10.93
C GLU A 4 6.40 -10.88 -10.12
N GLU A 5 6.34 -11.94 -9.31
CA GLU A 5 5.21 -12.17 -8.39
C GLU A 5 5.20 -11.14 -7.27
N ALA A 6 6.36 -10.84 -6.68
CA ALA A 6 6.52 -9.81 -5.66
C ALA A 6 6.13 -8.41 -6.20
N GLU A 7 6.60 -8.08 -7.40
CA GLU A 7 6.29 -6.82 -8.07
C GLU A 7 4.79 -6.68 -8.37
N SER A 8 4.14 -7.77 -8.80
CA SER A 8 2.70 -7.78 -9.05
C SER A 8 1.90 -7.53 -7.77
N LEU A 9 2.31 -8.12 -6.64
CA LEU A 9 1.67 -7.91 -5.34
C LEU A 9 1.80 -6.46 -4.88
N VAL A 10 2.99 -5.86 -5.00
CA VAL A 10 3.20 -4.45 -4.63
C VAL A 10 2.40 -3.52 -5.54
N LYS A 11 2.37 -3.75 -6.86
CA LYS A 11 1.56 -2.95 -7.79
C LYS A 11 0.07 -3.05 -7.49
N GLN A 12 -0.43 -4.24 -7.18
CA GLN A 12 -1.83 -4.42 -6.79
C GLN A 12 -2.16 -3.59 -5.54
N GLN A 13 -1.26 -3.55 -4.55
CA GLN A 13 -1.44 -2.71 -3.37
C GLN A 13 -1.50 -1.22 -3.72
N GLN A 14 -0.63 -0.74 -4.62
CA GLN A 14 -0.65 0.66 -5.07
C GLN A 14 -1.98 1.02 -5.74
N THR A 15 -2.53 0.11 -6.57
CA THR A 15 -3.86 0.30 -7.17
C THR A 15 -4.97 0.38 -6.12
N VAL A 16 -5.01 -0.54 -5.16
CA VAL A 16 -6.01 -0.56 -4.09
C VAL A 16 -5.94 0.72 -3.24
N LYS A 17 -4.73 1.19 -2.95
CA LYS A 17 -4.51 2.49 -2.29
C LYS A 17 -5.12 3.63 -3.11
N ASP A 18 -4.77 3.70 -4.39
CA ASP A 18 -5.19 4.79 -5.29
C ASP A 18 -6.71 4.85 -5.47
N GLU A 19 -7.39 3.71 -5.49
CA GLU A 19 -8.85 3.64 -5.57
C GLU A 19 -9.50 4.09 -4.25
N ALA A 20 -8.98 3.63 -3.12
CA ALA A 20 -9.55 3.89 -1.79
C ALA A 20 -9.43 5.34 -1.34
N ILE A 21 -8.30 5.99 -1.62
CA ILE A 21 -8.08 7.41 -1.28
C ILE A 21 -8.08 8.33 -2.50
N GLY A 22 -8.48 7.80 -3.66
CA GLY A 22 -8.72 8.53 -4.88
C GLY A 22 -10.07 9.25 -4.92
N PRO A 23 -10.42 9.85 -6.07
CA PRO A 23 -11.60 10.72 -6.19
C PRO A 23 -12.93 10.01 -5.91
N ASN A 24 -13.00 8.69 -6.10
CA ASN A 24 -14.22 7.91 -5.89
C ASN A 24 -14.35 7.38 -4.46
N HIS A 25 -13.28 7.43 -3.66
CA HIS A 25 -13.26 6.92 -2.28
C HIS A 25 -13.78 5.48 -2.18
N GLU A 26 -13.18 4.56 -2.94
CA GLU A 26 -13.56 3.14 -2.98
C GLU A 26 -13.01 2.39 -1.75
N LEU A 27 -13.47 2.78 -0.55
CA LEU A 27 -12.97 2.25 0.72
C LEU A 27 -13.18 0.73 0.86
N HIS A 28 -14.16 0.18 0.15
CA HIS A 28 -14.44 -1.25 0.18
C HIS A 28 -13.31 -2.07 -0.45
N ASN A 29 -12.57 -1.53 -1.43
CA ASN A 29 -11.47 -2.24 -2.10
C ASN A 29 -10.28 -2.49 -1.16
N LEU A 30 -10.17 -1.73 -0.06
CA LEU A 30 -9.10 -1.91 0.92
C LEU A 30 -9.11 -3.32 1.52
N VAL A 31 -10.29 -3.93 1.74
CA VAL A 31 -10.38 -5.26 2.35
C VAL A 31 -9.96 -6.38 1.40
N ASP A 32 -9.87 -6.11 0.10
CA ASP A 32 -9.47 -7.10 -0.90
C ASP A 32 -7.95 -7.28 -0.95
N GLY A 33 -7.18 -6.25 -0.57
CA GLY A 33 -5.71 -6.28 -0.61
C GLY A 33 -5.02 -6.16 0.75
N LEU A 34 -5.68 -5.60 1.76
CA LEU A 34 -5.09 -5.30 3.07
C LEU A 34 -5.78 -6.05 4.20
N ASP A 35 -5.03 -6.31 5.25
CA ASP A 35 -5.54 -6.87 6.50
C ASP A 35 -4.88 -6.21 7.72
N GLU A 36 -5.34 -6.57 8.91
CA GLU A 36 -4.73 -6.21 10.19
C GLU A 36 -4.43 -4.70 10.34
N SER A 37 -3.21 -4.36 10.79
CA SER A 37 -2.82 -2.98 11.09
C SER A 37 -2.82 -2.11 9.84
N MET A 38 -2.37 -2.66 8.70
CA MET A 38 -2.33 -1.95 7.43
C MET A 38 -3.74 -1.56 6.97
N LEU A 39 -4.71 -2.48 7.05
CA LEU A 39 -6.11 -2.19 6.73
C LEU A 39 -6.68 -1.08 7.61
N LEU A 40 -6.46 -1.15 8.93
CA LEU A 40 -6.99 -0.17 9.87
C LEU A 40 -6.45 1.24 9.60
N GLN A 41 -5.15 1.36 9.33
CA GLN A 41 -4.50 2.64 9.04
C GLN A 41 -4.99 3.25 7.73
N TRP A 42 -5.00 2.47 6.64
CA TRP A 42 -5.45 2.95 5.34
C TRP A 42 -6.93 3.29 5.32
N LYS A 43 -7.77 2.50 5.99
CA LYS A 43 -9.20 2.79 6.11
C LYS A 43 -9.45 4.08 6.87
N SER A 44 -8.75 4.30 7.99
CA SER A 44 -8.83 5.55 8.76
C SER A 44 -8.43 6.75 7.91
N LEU A 45 -7.34 6.65 7.17
CA LEU A 45 -6.85 7.71 6.28
C LEU A 45 -7.86 8.03 5.16
N ALA A 46 -8.47 6.99 4.57
CA ALA A 46 -9.50 7.13 3.55
C ALA A 46 -10.77 7.80 4.06
N GLU A 47 -11.26 7.42 5.24
CA GLU A 47 -12.43 8.05 5.87
C GLU A 47 -12.17 9.52 6.21
N ILE A 48 -10.97 9.84 6.72
CA ILE A 48 -10.57 11.24 6.98
C ILE A 48 -10.54 12.06 5.70
N ALA A 49 -9.99 11.52 4.61
CA ALA A 49 -9.94 12.17 3.32
C ALA A 49 -11.35 12.47 2.78
N LYS A 50 -12.22 11.44 2.78
CA LYS A 50 -13.62 11.54 2.39
C LYS A 50 -14.39 12.59 3.21
N GLY A 51 -14.24 12.58 4.53
CA GLY A 51 -14.88 13.56 5.42
C GLY A 51 -14.43 15.00 5.21
N LYS A 52 -13.23 15.21 4.65
CA LYS A 52 -12.68 16.54 4.29
C LYS A 52 -12.98 16.96 2.85
N CYS A 53 -13.70 16.15 2.08
CA CYS A 53 -13.89 16.33 0.63
C CYS A 53 -12.55 16.49 -0.11
N CYS A 54 -11.55 15.71 0.32
CA CYS A 54 -10.21 15.70 -0.25
C CYS A 54 -9.86 14.29 -0.71
N PHE A 55 -9.08 14.19 -1.78
CA PHE A 55 -8.56 12.93 -2.28
C PHE A 55 -7.10 13.08 -2.72
N TRP A 56 -6.40 11.96 -2.82
CA TRP A 56 -5.04 11.91 -3.33
C TRP A 56 -5.04 11.38 -4.76
N ARG A 57 -4.07 11.86 -5.54
CA ARG A 57 -3.65 11.22 -6.79
C ARG A 57 -2.21 10.79 -6.61
N PHE A 58 -1.92 9.51 -6.74
CA PHE A 58 -0.55 9.02 -6.77
C PHE A 58 -0.13 8.73 -8.21
N VAL A 59 1.17 8.73 -8.40
CA VAL A 59 1.85 8.26 -9.60
C VAL A 59 3.03 7.46 -9.11
N LEU A 60 3.00 6.13 -9.31
CA LEU A 60 4.15 5.27 -9.12
C LEU A 60 5.11 5.49 -10.29
N LEU A 61 6.27 6.08 -10.02
CA LEU A 61 7.27 6.44 -11.01
C LEU A 61 8.24 5.28 -11.24
N GLN A 62 8.68 4.64 -10.14
CA GLN A 62 9.55 3.48 -10.18
C GLN A 62 9.22 2.52 -9.03
N LEU A 63 9.39 1.23 -9.30
CA LEU A 63 9.32 0.16 -8.32
C LEU A 63 10.47 -0.81 -8.59
N THR A 64 11.30 -1.06 -7.58
CA THR A 64 12.38 -2.05 -7.65
C THR A 64 12.26 -3.01 -6.48
N ILE A 65 12.15 -4.31 -6.74
CA ILE A 65 12.16 -5.32 -5.67
C ILE A 65 13.60 -5.57 -5.23
N LEU A 66 13.88 -5.32 -3.96
CA LEU A 66 15.18 -5.56 -3.34
C LEU A 66 15.28 -6.99 -2.82
N GLN A 67 14.22 -7.45 -2.14
CA GLN A 67 14.16 -8.80 -1.56
C GLN A 67 12.74 -9.36 -1.60
N ALA A 68 12.62 -10.69 -1.79
CA ALA A 68 11.32 -11.39 -1.87
C ALA A 68 11.39 -12.81 -1.28
N ASN A 69 11.06 -12.92 0.00
CA ASN A 69 11.16 -14.16 0.77
C ASN A 69 9.79 -14.82 0.95
N ILE A 70 9.79 -16.16 1.05
CA ILE A 70 8.67 -16.93 1.59
C ILE A 70 9.13 -17.42 2.96
N LEU A 71 8.33 -17.15 3.96
CA LEU A 71 8.56 -17.51 5.35
C LEU A 71 7.50 -18.53 5.78
N SER A 72 7.82 -19.36 6.76
CA SER A 72 6.83 -20.22 7.41
C SER A 72 6.81 -19.87 8.89
N ASP A 73 5.63 -19.68 9.46
CA ASP A 73 5.49 -19.49 10.91
C ASP A 73 5.58 -20.82 11.67
N GLU A 74 5.50 -20.74 13.01
CA GLU A 74 5.57 -21.90 13.91
C GLU A 74 4.47 -22.95 13.66
N THR A 75 3.38 -22.56 12.99
CA THR A 75 2.27 -23.45 12.63
C THR A 75 2.45 -24.08 11.23
N GLY A 76 3.50 -23.70 10.50
CA GLY A 76 3.75 -24.10 9.12
C GLY A 76 2.98 -23.29 8.08
N LYS A 77 2.32 -22.19 8.47
CA LYS A 77 1.58 -21.33 7.54
C LYS A 77 2.56 -20.44 6.77
N GLU A 78 2.38 -20.38 5.46
CA GLU A 78 3.22 -19.56 4.57
C GLU A 78 2.90 -18.07 4.72
N ASN A 79 3.95 -17.28 4.91
CA ASN A 79 3.95 -15.83 4.88
C ASN A 79 4.93 -15.34 3.80
N LYS A 80 4.79 -14.11 3.35
CA LYS A 80 5.71 -13.49 2.40
C LYS A 80 6.25 -12.19 2.96
N GLU A 81 7.52 -11.95 2.69
CA GLU A 81 8.17 -10.69 2.99
C GLU A 81 8.72 -10.11 1.68
N ILE A 82 8.40 -8.85 1.41
CA ILE A 82 8.84 -8.13 0.21
C ILE A 82 9.48 -6.83 0.65
N GLU A 83 10.73 -6.63 0.29
CA GLU A 83 11.40 -5.34 0.40
C GLU A 83 11.48 -4.69 -0.97
N ALA A 84 11.03 -3.44 -1.08
CA ALA A 84 10.97 -2.72 -2.33
C ALA A 84 11.41 -1.27 -2.17
N LEU A 85 12.14 -0.77 -3.17
CA LEU A 85 12.38 0.65 -3.36
C LEU A 85 11.25 1.22 -4.22
N VAL A 86 10.53 2.18 -3.66
CA VAL A 86 9.38 2.86 -4.28
C VAL A 86 9.75 4.31 -4.55
N ASP A 87 9.53 4.76 -5.78
CA ASP A 87 9.55 6.17 -6.14
C ASP A 87 8.14 6.58 -6.56
N GLU A 88 7.53 7.51 -5.82
CA GLU A 88 6.18 7.97 -6.11
C GLU A 88 6.02 9.48 -5.94
N ALA A 89 5.13 10.05 -6.76
CA ALA A 89 4.63 11.41 -6.60
C ALA A 89 3.17 11.35 -6.18
N SER A 90 2.73 12.28 -5.33
CA SER A 90 1.33 12.41 -4.98
C SER A 90 0.87 13.85 -4.93
N LYS A 91 -0.43 14.05 -5.15
CA LYS A 91 -1.08 15.36 -5.08
C LYS A 91 -2.37 15.25 -4.29
N LEU A 92 -2.46 16.04 -3.23
CA LEU A 92 -3.71 16.22 -2.50
C LEU A 92 -4.59 17.24 -3.24
N VAL A 93 -5.83 16.86 -3.50
CA VAL A 93 -6.84 17.68 -4.19
C VAL A 93 -8.07 17.78 -3.28
N GLY A 94 -8.57 18.99 -3.04
CA GLY A 94 -9.78 19.18 -2.23
C GLY A 94 -10.13 20.65 -2.00
N SER A 95 -11.38 20.92 -1.63
CA SER A 95 -11.95 22.27 -1.50
C SER A 95 -11.46 23.05 -0.28
N SER A 96 -10.93 22.36 0.72
CA SER A 96 -10.47 22.96 1.99
C SER A 96 -9.03 23.48 1.95
N HIS A 97 -8.26 23.21 0.90
CA HIS A 97 -6.87 23.64 0.79
C HIS A 97 -6.70 24.63 -0.38
N LYS A 98 -6.41 25.89 -0.07
CA LYS A 98 -6.09 26.93 -1.07
C LYS A 98 -4.83 26.64 -1.88
N LYS A 99 -4.01 25.68 -1.46
CA LYS A 99 -2.79 25.24 -2.12
C LYS A 99 -2.80 23.71 -2.19
N ASN A 100 -2.81 23.16 -3.40
CA ASN A 100 -2.61 21.73 -3.60
C ASN A 100 -1.21 21.38 -3.08
N SER A 101 -1.14 20.47 -2.11
CA SER A 101 0.13 19.94 -1.63
C SER A 101 0.57 18.82 -2.55
N ASN A 102 1.67 19.03 -3.27
CA ASN A 102 2.35 17.97 -3.99
C ASN A 102 3.40 17.37 -3.05
N TYR A 103 3.56 16.06 -3.13
CA TYR A 103 4.56 15.29 -2.43
C TYR A 103 5.32 14.44 -3.45
N TYR A 104 6.61 14.27 -3.26
CA TYR A 104 7.46 13.38 -4.03
C TYR A 104 8.39 12.72 -3.03
N SER A 105 8.54 11.41 -3.13
CA SER A 105 9.39 10.67 -2.23
C SER A 105 9.87 9.38 -2.85
N THR A 106 11.12 9.07 -2.56
CA THR A 106 11.73 7.78 -2.81
C THR A 106 12.04 7.15 -1.46
N TYR A 107 11.52 5.95 -1.22
CA TYR A 107 11.68 5.26 0.05
C TYR A 107 11.78 3.75 -0.13
N THR A 108 12.47 3.10 0.80
CA THR A 108 12.42 1.65 0.92
C THR A 108 11.26 1.29 1.82
N ILE A 109 10.49 0.27 1.45
CA ILE A 109 9.41 -0.26 2.25
C ILE A 109 9.52 -1.78 2.33
N ARG A 110 9.30 -2.32 3.52
CA ARG A 110 9.20 -3.75 3.76
C ARG A 110 7.77 -4.13 4.08
N TYR A 111 7.21 -5.01 3.27
CA TYR A 111 5.86 -5.51 3.39
C TYR A 111 5.83 -6.92 3.95
N PHE A 112 4.90 -7.16 4.86
CA PHE A 112 4.58 -8.50 5.35
C PHE A 112 3.19 -8.90 4.86
N LEU A 113 3.11 -10.08 4.23
CA LEU A 113 1.85 -10.61 3.69
C LEU A 113 1.54 -11.96 4.30
N LYS A 114 0.27 -12.15 4.66
CA LYS A 114 -0.26 -13.41 5.18
C LYS A 114 -1.18 -14.04 4.15
N LYS A 115 -1.11 -15.37 4.04
CA LYS A 115 -2.07 -16.15 3.26
C LYS A 115 -3.38 -16.23 4.03
N GLN A 116 -4.47 -15.94 3.35
CA GLN A 116 -5.83 -16.00 3.88
C GLN A 116 -6.39 -17.42 3.75
N GLU A 117 -7.49 -17.71 4.46
CA GLU A 117 -8.15 -19.02 4.40
C GLU A 117 -8.67 -19.36 3.00
N ASP A 118 -9.06 -18.34 2.23
CA ASP A 118 -9.48 -18.46 0.83
C ASP A 118 -8.31 -18.62 -0.16
N GLY A 119 -7.08 -18.60 0.33
CA GLY A 119 -5.85 -18.72 -0.45
C GLY A 119 -5.32 -17.40 -1.03
N SER A 120 -6.02 -16.29 -0.83
CA SER A 120 -5.54 -14.96 -1.24
C SER A 120 -4.39 -14.48 -0.37
N TRP A 121 -3.61 -13.52 -0.87
CA TRP A 121 -2.55 -12.87 -0.11
C TRP A 121 -3.00 -11.47 0.27
N LYS A 122 -2.93 -11.15 1.57
CA LYS A 122 -3.19 -9.79 2.05
C LYS A 122 -2.00 -9.23 2.76
N LEU A 123 -1.82 -7.93 2.60
CA LEU A 123 -0.72 -7.19 3.18
C LEU A 123 -1.14 -6.68 4.56
N CYS A 124 -0.43 -7.13 5.58
CA CYS A 124 -0.81 -6.95 6.99
C CYS A 124 -0.02 -5.83 7.65
N GLU A 125 1.21 -5.62 7.20
CA GLU A 125 2.18 -4.66 7.76
C GLU A 125 3.03 -4.05 6.65
N GLY A 126 3.47 -2.81 6.87
CA GLY A 126 4.33 -2.06 5.96
C GLY A 126 5.21 -1.11 6.75
N ASP A 127 6.52 -1.40 6.78
CA ASP A 127 7.52 -0.58 7.46
C ASP A 127 8.26 0.27 6.43
N VAL A 128 8.08 1.59 6.49
CA VAL A 128 8.83 2.53 5.64
C VAL A 128 10.17 2.82 6.28
N GLU A 129 11.25 2.51 5.58
CA GLU A 129 12.60 2.95 5.90
C GLU A 129 12.91 4.20 5.07
N ILE A 130 12.81 5.36 5.73
CA ILE A 130 13.16 6.64 5.12
C ILE A 130 14.68 6.77 5.21
N GLN A 131 15.37 6.80 4.06
CA GLN A 131 16.79 7.15 4.03
C GLN A 131 16.94 8.63 4.45
N SER A 132 17.58 8.86 5.59
CA SER A 132 17.88 10.19 6.14
C SER A 132 19.04 10.87 5.44
#